data_AF-A0A1A2ZRI4-F1
#
_entry.id   AF-A0A1A2ZRI4-F1
#
_cell.length_a   1.000
_cell.length_b   1.000
_cell.length_c   1.000
_cell.angle_alpha   90.00
_cell.angle_beta   90.00
_cell.angle_gamma   90.00
#
_symmetry.space_group_name_H-M   'P 1'
#
loop_
_entity.id
_entity.type
_entity.pdbx_description
1 polymer ?
#
loop_
_entity_poly.entity_id
_entity_poly.type
_entity_poly.pdbx_seq_one_letter_code
_entity_poly.pdbx_strand_id
1 'polypeptide(L)'
;MFLLAVALLIGIYVVVQFARRRRVLRFANMEVLERVAPLRSGRWRHVPTILLAASLVLLTTAMAGPTSDIRIPRNRACVVLIIDMSNSMRATDVEPNRLKAAEQAASQFASQLTPGINLGLVGFAGTPYLLVPPTPQHEATLEALKKLEFADGTATGEAIFTALHAVGAAAITGGDTPPPARIVLLSDGGENKPTDPSDPHDGAFTAARLAKDQGVPISTISFGTKGGEIEMDGQR
;
A
#
# COMPACT_ATOMS: atom_id res chain seq x y z
N MET A 1 -13.36 27.88 1.82
CA MET A 1 -14.54 28.30 2.63
C MET A 1 -14.22 29.42 3.62
N PHE A 2 -13.22 29.29 4.49
CA PHE A 2 -12.92 30.32 5.52
C PHE A 2 -12.50 31.70 4.97
N LEU A 3 -11.77 31.76 3.85
CA LEU A 3 -11.42 33.03 3.19
C LEU A 3 -12.64 33.82 2.66
N LEU A 4 -13.71 33.12 2.27
CA LEU A 4 -14.96 33.76 1.82
C LEU A 4 -15.70 34.43 2.99
N ALA A 5 -15.63 33.85 4.19
CA ALA A 5 -16.21 34.45 5.40
C ALA A 5 -15.45 35.72 5.83
N VAL A 6 -14.12 35.74 5.69
CA VAL A 6 -13.31 36.94 5.95
C VAL A 6 -13.62 38.03 4.93
N ALA A 7 -13.71 37.69 3.64
CA ALA A 7 -14.10 38.63 2.60
C ALA A 7 -15.51 39.22 2.82
N LEU A 8 -16.46 38.40 3.28
CA LEU A 8 -17.82 38.83 3.62
C LEU A 8 -17.82 39.83 4.79
N LEU A 9 -17.05 39.59 5.85
CA LEU A 9 -16.96 40.50 7.00
C LEU A 9 -16.34 41.85 6.62
N ILE A 10 -15.32 41.85 5.76
CA ILE A 10 -14.73 43.08 5.21
C ILE A 10 -15.77 43.82 4.35
N GLY A 11 -16.51 43.09 3.50
CA GLY A 11 -17.60 43.66 2.69
C GLY A 11 -18.70 44.32 3.53
N ILE A 12 -19.17 43.65 4.59
CA ILE A 12 -20.18 44.19 5.52
C ILE A 12 -19.65 45.45 6.20
N TYR A 13 -18.39 45.45 6.66
CA TYR A 13 -17.77 46.63 7.27
C TYR A 13 -17.74 47.82 6.30
N VAL A 14 -17.34 47.62 5.04
CA VAL A 14 -17.31 48.66 4.02
C VAL A 14 -18.71 49.20 3.73
N VAL A 15 -19.71 48.32 3.55
CA VAL A 15 -21.11 48.72 3.32
C VAL A 15 -21.66 49.52 4.49
N VAL A 16 -21.39 49.11 5.73
CA VAL A 16 -21.82 49.83 6.94
C VAL A 16 -21.15 51.21 7.02
N GLN A 17 -19.88 51.35 6.65
CA GLN A 17 -19.19 52.64 6.62
C GLN A 17 -19.75 53.59 5.56
N PHE A 18 -20.02 53.08 4.35
CA PHE A 18 -20.65 53.87 3.29
C PHE A 18 -22.09 54.26 3.64
N ALA A 19 -22.86 53.35 4.25
CA ALA A 19 -24.20 53.63 4.73
C ALA A 19 -24.21 54.62 5.90
N ARG A 20 -23.17 54.61 6.75
CA ARG A 20 -23.01 55.58 7.86
C ARG A 20 -22.68 56.97 7.31
N ARG A 21 -21.82 57.09 6.29
CA ARG A 21 -21.58 58.35 5.56
C ARG A 21 -22.88 58.92 4.97
N ARG A 22 -23.69 58.09 4.31
CA ARG A 22 -24.99 58.51 3.76
C ARG A 22 -26.01 58.91 4.83
N ARG A 23 -26.02 58.23 5.99
CA ARG A 23 -26.92 58.55 7.11
C ARG A 23 -26.53 59.85 7.83
N VAL A 24 -25.25 60.12 7.99
CA VAL A 24 -24.75 61.38 8.58
C VAL A 24 -25.12 62.59 7.70
N LEU A 25 -25.17 62.41 6.37
CA LEU A 25 -25.61 63.46 5.44
C LEU A 25 -27.14 63.68 5.40
N ARG A 26 -27.94 62.71 5.85
CA ARG A 26 -29.43 62.81 5.88
C ARG A 26 -29.97 63.49 7.14
N PHE A 27 -29.16 63.64 8.20
CA PHE A 27 -29.51 64.32 9.45
C PHE A 27 -28.75 65.65 9.60
N ALA A 28 -28.66 66.42 8.52
CA ALA A 28 -28.01 67.73 8.52
C ALA A 28 -28.93 68.79 9.17
N ASN A 29 -28.91 68.85 10.51
CA ASN A 29 -29.06 70.13 11.21
C ASN A 29 -27.62 70.67 11.39
N MET A 30 -27.14 71.44 10.41
CA MET A 30 -25.72 71.79 10.23
C MET A 30 -25.11 72.56 11.41
N GLU A 31 -25.92 73.19 12.28
CA GLU A 31 -25.42 73.99 13.41
C GLU A 31 -24.95 73.16 14.62
N VAL A 32 -25.48 71.95 14.84
CA VAL A 32 -25.06 71.10 15.98
C VAL A 32 -23.88 70.21 15.61
N LEU A 33 -23.71 69.93 14.31
CA LEU A 33 -22.67 69.06 13.80
C LEU A 33 -21.28 69.69 13.95
N GLU A 34 -21.15 71.01 13.82
CA GLU A 34 -19.86 71.71 14.02
C GLU A 34 -19.44 71.81 15.49
N ARG A 35 -20.38 71.80 16.45
CA ARG A 35 -20.07 71.95 17.89
C ARG A 35 -19.68 70.65 18.59
N VAL A 36 -19.99 69.49 18.00
CA VAL A 36 -19.79 68.18 18.64
C VAL A 36 -18.92 67.24 17.80
N ALA A 37 -18.61 67.58 16.54
CA ALA A 37 -17.73 66.75 15.71
C ALA A 37 -16.26 67.06 16.01
N PRO A 38 -15.48 66.13 16.58
CA PRO A 38 -14.03 66.30 16.64
C PRO A 38 -13.45 66.34 15.22
N LEU A 39 -12.84 67.48 14.88
CA LEU A 39 -12.02 67.71 13.70
C LEU A 39 -10.73 66.86 13.79
N ARG A 40 -10.86 65.56 13.50
CA ARG A 40 -9.82 64.64 13.00
C ARG A 40 -10.20 63.21 13.32
N SER A 41 -11.06 62.61 12.50
CA SER A 41 -10.99 61.14 12.33
C SER A 41 -9.80 60.84 11.43
N GLY A 42 -8.60 60.94 12.00
CA GLY A 42 -7.35 60.68 11.29
C GLY A 42 -7.34 59.29 10.68
N ARG A 43 -6.53 59.11 9.64
CA ARG A 43 -6.29 57.85 8.90
C ARG A 43 -6.05 56.64 9.85
N TRP A 44 -5.56 56.93 11.05
CA TRP A 44 -5.38 56.07 12.21
C TRP A 44 -6.65 55.37 12.74
N ARG A 45 -7.87 55.86 12.44
CA ARG A 45 -9.12 55.20 12.86
C ARG A 45 -9.31 53.80 12.23
N HIS A 46 -8.69 53.55 11.08
CA HIS A 46 -8.78 52.27 10.40
C HIS A 46 -7.70 51.28 10.85
N VAL A 47 -6.69 51.73 11.59
CA VAL A 47 -5.56 50.90 12.04
C VAL A 47 -6.03 49.70 12.87
N PRO A 48 -6.93 49.84 13.88
CA PRO A 48 -7.42 48.68 14.64
C PRO A 48 -8.21 47.69 13.77
N THR A 49 -8.99 48.19 12.80
CA THR A 49 -9.77 47.32 11.91
C THR A 49 -8.88 46.56 10.92
N ILE A 50 -7.86 47.22 10.38
CA ILE A 50 -6.88 46.59 9.47
C ILE A 50 -6.08 45.53 10.23
N LEU A 51 -5.63 45.84 11.45
CA LEU A 51 -4.94 44.88 12.32
C LEU A 51 -5.81 43.66 12.62
N LEU A 52 -7.10 43.86 12.95
CA LEU A 52 -8.02 42.76 13.24
C LEU A 52 -8.29 41.90 11.99
N ALA A 53 -8.43 42.52 10.82
CA ALA A 53 -8.58 41.80 9.56
C ALA A 53 -7.32 40.99 9.21
N ALA A 54 -6.15 41.61 9.34
CA ALA A 54 -4.86 40.94 9.13
C ALA A 54 -4.66 39.77 10.10
N SER A 55 -5.00 39.94 11.38
CA SER A 55 -4.91 38.84 12.36
C SER A 55 -5.86 37.70 12.02
N LEU A 56 -7.08 37.98 11.53
CA LEU A 56 -8.01 36.93 11.11
C LEU A 56 -7.48 36.14 9.88
N VAL A 57 -6.88 36.83 8.90
CA VAL A 57 -6.28 36.18 7.73
C VAL A 57 -5.10 35.29 8.15
N LEU A 58 -4.23 35.78 9.02
CA LEU A 58 -3.10 35.00 9.52
C LEU A 58 -3.56 33.79 10.33
N LEU A 59 -4.54 33.96 11.23
CA LEU A 59 -5.07 32.88 12.07
C LEU A 59 -5.78 31.81 11.25
N THR A 60 -6.57 32.21 10.24
CA THR A 60 -7.22 31.25 9.32
C THR A 60 -6.21 30.50 8.46
N THR A 61 -5.13 31.15 8.03
CA THR A 61 -4.05 30.48 7.27
C THR A 61 -3.27 29.51 8.15
N ALA A 62 -2.98 29.88 9.40
CA ALA A 62 -2.32 29.00 10.36
C ALA A 62 -3.20 27.79 10.71
N MET A 63 -4.51 27.99 10.96
CA MET A 63 -5.45 26.90 11.21
C MET A 63 -5.69 26.01 9.99
N ALA A 64 -5.55 26.54 8.77
CA ALA A 64 -5.63 25.73 7.56
C ALA A 64 -4.51 24.70 7.47
N GLY A 65 -3.41 24.90 8.23
CA GLY A 65 -2.32 23.93 8.35
C GLY A 65 -1.79 23.54 6.97
N PRO A 66 -1.06 24.42 6.26
CA PRO A 66 -0.58 24.12 4.91
C PRO A 66 0.22 22.82 4.93
N THR A 67 -0.40 21.73 4.47
CA THR A 67 0.22 20.43 4.38
C THR A 67 0.99 20.38 3.07
N SER A 68 2.29 20.13 3.17
CA SER A 68 3.08 19.76 1.99
C SER A 68 2.94 18.26 1.80
N ASP A 69 2.45 17.84 0.63
CA ASP A 69 2.45 16.43 0.24
C ASP A 69 3.89 15.95 0.04
N ILE A 70 4.51 15.45 1.11
CA ILE A 70 5.79 14.77 1.01
C ILE A 70 5.50 13.36 0.47
N ARG A 71 5.68 13.19 -0.84
CA ARG A 71 5.63 11.88 -1.48
C ARG A 71 6.90 11.11 -1.11
N ILE A 72 6.85 10.34 -0.03
CA ILE A 72 7.92 9.41 0.32
C ILE A 72 7.90 8.27 -0.71
N PRO A 73 8.98 8.03 -1.46
CA PRO A 73 9.06 6.88 -2.36
C PRO A 73 9.03 5.61 -1.52
N ARG A 74 7.85 5.00 -1.37
CA ARG A 74 7.77 3.64 -0.84
C ARG A 74 8.31 2.70 -1.90
N ASN A 75 9.27 1.85 -1.51
CA ASN A 75 9.63 0.72 -2.33
C ASN A 75 8.39 -0.18 -2.40
N ARG A 76 7.70 -0.18 -3.54
CA ARG A 76 6.46 -0.96 -3.72
C ARG A 76 6.74 -2.35 -4.29
N ALA A 77 8.02 -2.70 -4.49
CA ALA A 77 8.41 -3.99 -5.03
C ALA A 77 7.80 -5.13 -4.22
N CYS A 78 7.31 -6.15 -4.91
CA CYS A 78 6.60 -7.28 -4.33
C CYS A 78 7.30 -8.58 -4.69
N VAL A 79 7.55 -9.42 -3.70
CA VAL A 79 8.04 -10.79 -3.90
C VAL A 79 7.07 -11.74 -3.25
N VAL A 80 6.63 -12.76 -3.99
CA VAL A 80 5.80 -13.83 -3.44
C VAL A 80 6.59 -15.13 -3.48
N LEU A 81 6.80 -15.71 -2.30
CA LEU A 81 7.36 -17.04 -2.15
C LEU A 81 6.24 -18.05 -2.29
N ILE A 82 6.43 -19.05 -3.14
CA ILE A 82 5.54 -20.19 -3.29
C ILE A 82 6.32 -21.43 -2.86
N ILE A 83 5.85 -22.14 -1.84
CA ILE A 83 6.54 -23.32 -1.30
C ILE A 83 5.65 -24.55 -1.44
N ASP A 84 6.22 -25.56 -2.08
CA ASP A 84 5.64 -26.88 -2.22
C ASP A 84 5.68 -27.62 -0.88
N MET A 85 4.52 -28.09 -0.45
CA MET A 85 4.29 -28.85 0.77
C MET A 85 3.85 -30.28 0.45
N SER A 86 3.93 -30.70 -0.82
CA SER A 86 3.61 -32.06 -1.22
C SER A 86 4.48 -33.07 -0.48
N ASN A 87 3.99 -34.29 -0.34
CA ASN A 87 4.75 -35.32 0.37
C ASN A 87 6.09 -35.68 -0.29
N SER A 88 6.31 -35.39 -1.58
CA SER A 88 7.62 -35.59 -2.20
C SER A 88 8.70 -34.67 -1.61
N MET A 89 8.29 -33.57 -1.00
CA MET A 89 9.16 -32.70 -0.20
C MET A 89 9.57 -33.30 1.17
N ARG A 90 9.04 -34.47 1.53
CA ARG A 90 9.46 -35.23 2.72
C ARG A 90 10.79 -35.96 2.52
N ALA A 91 11.23 -36.14 1.27
CA ALA A 91 12.49 -36.79 0.97
C ALA A 91 13.67 -36.15 1.72
N THR A 92 14.57 -37.00 2.20
CA THR A 92 15.73 -36.64 3.04
C THR A 92 17.03 -36.57 2.23
N ASP A 93 16.93 -36.59 0.90
CA ASP A 93 18.08 -36.44 -0.01
C ASP A 93 18.71 -35.04 0.04
N VAL A 94 17.99 -34.07 0.61
CA VAL A 94 18.52 -32.80 1.09
C VAL A 94 18.27 -32.74 2.60
N GLU A 95 19.32 -32.62 3.40
CA GLU A 95 19.19 -32.58 4.86
C GLU A 95 18.44 -31.31 5.33
N PRO A 96 17.56 -31.41 6.35
CA PRO A 96 17.05 -32.65 6.97
C PRO A 96 15.91 -33.29 6.15
N ASN A 97 15.16 -32.49 5.39
CA ASN A 97 14.32 -32.91 4.28
C ASN A 97 14.13 -31.71 3.33
N ARG A 98 13.66 -31.96 2.10
CA ARG A 98 13.48 -30.89 1.09
C ARG A 98 12.62 -29.73 1.59
N LEU A 99 11.51 -29.99 2.30
CA LEU A 99 10.64 -28.94 2.86
C LEU A 99 11.38 -28.07 3.88
N LYS A 100 12.12 -28.68 4.80
CA LYS A 100 12.90 -27.95 5.81
C LYS A 100 14.08 -27.20 5.19
N ALA A 101 14.70 -27.74 4.16
CA ALA A 101 15.72 -27.03 3.39
C ALA A 101 15.11 -25.80 2.67
N ALA A 102 13.92 -25.96 2.08
CA ALA A 102 13.17 -24.86 1.48
C ALA A 102 12.76 -23.81 2.52
N GLU A 103 12.27 -24.22 3.70
CA GLU A 103 11.95 -23.33 4.83
C GLU A 103 13.16 -22.51 5.27
N GLN A 104 14.33 -23.14 5.40
CA GLN A 104 15.57 -22.48 5.80
C GLN A 104 16.04 -21.48 4.74
N ALA A 105 16.05 -21.87 3.47
CA ALA A 105 16.40 -21.00 2.35
C ALA A 105 15.45 -19.80 2.24
N ALA A 106 14.14 -20.05 2.35
CA ALA A 106 13.11 -19.02 2.34
C ALA A 106 13.23 -18.07 3.55
N SER A 107 13.55 -18.60 4.73
CA SER A 107 13.76 -17.79 5.94
C SER A 107 14.99 -16.91 5.82
N GLN A 108 16.08 -17.47 5.29
CA GLN A 108 17.30 -16.70 5.01
C GLN A 108 17.02 -15.60 3.99
N PHE A 109 16.32 -15.91 2.91
CA PHE A 109 15.89 -14.94 1.91
C PHE A 109 15.05 -13.82 2.53
N ALA A 110 14.03 -14.17 3.30
CA ALA A 110 13.16 -13.21 3.99
C ALA A 110 13.94 -12.30 4.95
N SER A 111 14.93 -12.83 5.69
CA SER A 111 15.76 -12.04 6.60
C SER A 111 16.75 -11.10 5.92
N GLN A 112 17.18 -11.43 4.69
CA GLN A 112 18.15 -10.65 3.92
C GLN A 112 17.48 -9.68 2.94
N LEU A 113 16.16 -9.80 2.77
CA LEU A 113 15.40 -8.97 1.84
C LEU A 113 15.44 -7.51 2.29
N THR A 114 15.57 -6.60 1.32
CA THR A 114 15.63 -5.17 1.64
C THR A 114 14.37 -4.72 2.39
N PRO A 115 14.51 -3.99 3.52
CA PRO A 115 13.37 -3.45 4.25
C PRO A 115 12.47 -2.63 3.34
N GLY A 116 11.15 -2.81 3.50
CA GLY A 116 10.13 -2.11 2.71
C GLY A 116 9.72 -2.80 1.41
N ILE A 117 10.40 -3.85 0.95
CA ILE A 117 9.86 -4.74 -0.10
C ILE A 117 8.72 -5.54 0.50
N ASN A 118 7.59 -5.62 -0.20
CA ASN A 118 6.47 -6.45 0.22
C ASN A 118 6.82 -7.93 -0.02
N LEU A 119 6.76 -8.75 1.03
CA LEU A 119 6.99 -10.19 0.96
C LEU A 119 5.69 -10.92 1.28
N GLY A 120 5.28 -11.82 0.39
CA GLY A 120 4.14 -12.72 0.58
C GLY A 120 4.57 -14.18 0.58
N LEU A 121 3.74 -15.03 1.15
CA LEU A 121 3.95 -16.48 1.23
C LEU A 121 2.69 -17.23 0.82
N VAL A 122 2.85 -18.12 -0.15
CA VAL A 122 1.87 -19.11 -0.59
C VAL A 122 2.45 -20.49 -0.29
N GLY A 123 1.74 -21.28 0.50
CA GLY A 123 2.04 -22.71 0.64
C GLY A 123 1.09 -23.49 -0.25
N PHE A 124 1.57 -24.50 -0.96
CA PHE A 124 0.69 -25.32 -1.80
C PHE A 124 1.04 -26.80 -1.73
N ALA A 125 0.00 -27.62 -1.82
CA ALA A 125 0.08 -29.04 -2.14
C ALA A 125 -1.02 -29.28 -3.18
N GLY A 126 -1.99 -30.14 -2.93
CA GLY A 126 -3.14 -30.33 -3.83
C GLY A 126 -4.12 -29.15 -3.88
N THR A 127 -3.95 -28.15 -3.03
CA THR A 127 -4.66 -26.87 -3.02
C THR A 127 -3.71 -25.79 -2.50
N PRO A 128 -3.67 -24.60 -3.10
CA PRO A 128 -2.84 -23.50 -2.62
C PRO A 128 -3.51 -22.71 -1.48
N TYR A 129 -2.68 -22.20 -0.57
CA TYR A 129 -3.08 -21.35 0.55
C TYR A 129 -2.21 -20.10 0.58
N LEU A 130 -2.84 -18.92 0.55
CA LEU A 130 -2.16 -17.65 0.84
C LEU A 130 -1.96 -17.56 2.36
N LEU A 131 -0.77 -17.91 2.83
CA LEU A 131 -0.42 -17.92 4.25
C LEU A 131 -0.18 -16.49 4.78
N VAL A 132 0.52 -15.68 3.97
CA VAL A 132 0.83 -14.29 4.30
C VAL A 132 0.62 -13.43 3.06
N PRO A 133 -0.28 -12.43 3.10
CA PRO A 133 -0.40 -11.48 2.01
C PRO A 133 0.89 -10.65 1.88
N PRO A 134 1.20 -10.09 0.70
CA PRO A 134 2.43 -9.31 0.53
C PRO A 134 2.47 -8.08 1.44
N THR A 135 3.35 -8.11 2.44
CA THR A 135 3.50 -7.02 3.42
C THR A 135 4.97 -6.66 3.63
N PRO A 136 5.29 -5.43 4.04
CA PRO A 136 6.67 -5.04 4.34
C PRO A 136 7.17 -5.60 5.68
N GLN A 137 6.30 -6.20 6.50
CA GLN A 137 6.65 -6.88 7.76
C GLN A 137 7.03 -8.33 7.49
N HIS A 138 8.34 -8.59 7.40
CA HIS A 138 8.84 -9.93 7.05
C HIS A 138 8.71 -10.93 8.20
N GLU A 139 8.51 -10.46 9.44
CA GLU A 139 8.33 -11.32 10.62
C GLU A 139 7.14 -12.27 10.47
N ALA A 140 6.01 -11.78 9.92
CA ALA A 140 4.84 -12.63 9.69
C ALA A 140 5.15 -13.78 8.71
N THR A 141 5.96 -13.50 7.68
CA THR A 141 6.42 -14.52 6.73
C THR A 141 7.34 -15.53 7.43
N LEU A 142 8.29 -15.06 8.23
CA LEU A 142 9.21 -15.92 9.00
C LEU A 142 8.47 -16.84 9.99
N GLU A 143 7.40 -16.36 10.62
CA GLU A 143 6.57 -17.20 11.50
C GLU A 143 5.72 -18.21 10.74
N ALA A 144 5.19 -17.83 9.59
CA ALA A 144 4.40 -18.72 8.74
C ALA A 144 5.25 -19.85 8.15
N LEU A 145 6.50 -19.56 7.74
CA LEU A 145 7.45 -20.56 7.24
C LEU A 145 7.67 -21.70 8.25
N LYS A 146 7.73 -21.39 9.54
CA LYS A 146 7.94 -22.40 10.61
C LYS A 146 6.75 -23.33 10.82
N LYS A 147 5.57 -22.96 10.31
CA LYS A 147 4.31 -23.68 10.49
C LYS A 147 3.90 -24.48 9.25
N LEU A 148 4.79 -24.60 8.25
CA LEU A 148 4.53 -25.40 7.07
C LEU A 148 4.46 -26.87 7.44
N GLU A 149 3.39 -27.54 6.98
CA GLU A 149 3.12 -28.95 7.19
C GLU A 149 2.90 -29.64 5.85
N PHE A 150 3.20 -30.92 5.79
CA PHE A 150 3.04 -31.71 4.57
C PHE A 150 1.56 -31.92 4.25
N ALA A 151 1.23 -31.93 2.95
CA ALA A 151 -0.10 -32.21 2.45
C ALA A 151 -0.06 -32.97 1.12
N ASP A 152 -1.19 -33.55 0.72
CA ASP A 152 -1.29 -34.39 -0.47
C ASP A 152 -1.54 -33.58 -1.74
N GLY A 153 -0.91 -34.01 -2.84
CA GLY A 153 -1.05 -33.43 -4.17
C GLY A 153 -0.11 -32.25 -4.40
N THR A 154 -0.07 -31.78 -5.65
CA THR A 154 0.80 -30.69 -6.11
C THR A 154 0.08 -29.92 -7.23
N ALA A 155 -0.49 -28.77 -6.85
CA ALA A 155 -1.25 -27.85 -7.67
C ALA A 155 -0.45 -26.59 -7.97
N THR A 156 0.56 -26.73 -8.82
CA THR A 156 1.53 -25.66 -9.11
C THR A 156 0.89 -24.50 -9.85
N GLY A 157 0.06 -24.77 -10.86
CA GLY A 157 -0.65 -23.71 -11.59
C GLY A 157 -1.57 -22.87 -10.70
N GLU A 158 -2.41 -23.50 -9.88
CA GLU A 158 -3.26 -22.79 -8.92
C GLU A 158 -2.46 -21.95 -7.90
N ALA A 159 -1.30 -22.46 -7.45
CA ALA A 159 -0.42 -21.73 -6.55
C ALA A 159 0.14 -20.46 -7.21
N ILE A 160 0.53 -20.54 -8.50
CA ILE A 160 0.95 -19.37 -9.27
C ILE A 160 -0.22 -18.39 -9.44
N PHE A 161 -1.43 -18.86 -9.74
CA PHE A 161 -2.61 -17.99 -9.83
C PHE A 161 -2.90 -17.27 -8.50
N THR A 162 -2.79 -17.98 -7.37
CA THR A 162 -2.97 -17.40 -6.04
C THR A 162 -1.92 -16.33 -5.76
N ALA A 163 -0.66 -16.56 -6.13
CA ALA A 163 0.40 -15.58 -6.01
C ALA A 163 0.15 -14.34 -6.88
N LEU A 164 -0.27 -14.52 -8.15
CA LEU A 164 -0.62 -13.40 -9.04
C LEU A 164 -1.79 -12.59 -8.49
N HIS A 165 -2.81 -13.24 -7.93
CA HIS A 165 -3.93 -12.56 -7.30
C HIS A 165 -3.47 -11.75 -6.07
N ALA A 166 -2.58 -12.31 -5.24
CA ALA A 166 -2.01 -11.61 -4.09
C ALA A 166 -1.17 -10.39 -4.51
N VAL A 167 -0.39 -10.49 -5.59
CA VAL A 167 0.34 -9.37 -6.19
C VAL A 167 -0.62 -8.28 -6.67
N GLY A 168 -1.69 -8.67 -7.38
CA GLY A 168 -2.71 -7.74 -7.87
C GLY A 168 -3.41 -7.00 -6.73
N ALA A 169 -3.77 -7.69 -5.65
CA ALA A 169 -4.37 -7.08 -4.47
C ALA A 169 -3.42 -6.07 -3.79
N ALA A 170 -2.13 -6.39 -3.70
CA ALA A 170 -1.13 -5.48 -3.14
C ALA A 170 -0.92 -4.23 -4.01
N ALA A 171 -1.03 -4.34 -5.34
CA ALA A 171 -0.87 -3.24 -6.28
C ALA A 171 -1.96 -2.16 -6.17
N ILE A 172 -3.17 -2.51 -5.68
CA ILE A 172 -4.28 -1.56 -5.47
C ILE A 172 -3.92 -0.49 -4.42
N THR A 173 -2.95 -0.77 -3.53
CA THR A 173 -2.61 0.10 -2.39
C THR A 173 -1.76 1.33 -2.73
N GLY A 174 -1.59 1.66 -4.01
CA GLY A 174 -1.29 3.04 -4.45
C GLY A 174 -0.16 3.18 -5.48
N GLY A 175 -0.25 4.25 -6.28
CA GLY A 175 0.69 4.73 -7.30
C GLY A 175 0.20 4.50 -8.74
N ASP A 176 0.60 5.38 -9.67
CA ASP A 176 0.08 5.40 -11.05
C ASP A 176 0.55 4.23 -11.92
N THR A 177 1.61 3.54 -11.50
CA THR A 177 2.19 2.38 -12.19
C THR A 177 2.16 1.13 -11.31
N PRO A 178 1.93 -0.06 -11.90
CA PRO A 178 2.04 -1.33 -11.20
C PRO A 178 3.43 -1.48 -10.59
N PRO A 179 3.53 -1.91 -9.31
CA PRO A 179 4.83 -2.17 -8.72
C PRO A 179 5.54 -3.35 -9.40
N PRO A 180 6.88 -3.36 -9.46
CA PRO A 180 7.61 -4.52 -9.94
C PRO A 180 7.35 -5.70 -9.00
N ALA A 181 6.94 -6.84 -9.56
CA ALA A 181 6.66 -8.05 -8.82
C ALA A 181 7.47 -9.24 -9.34
N ARG A 182 7.80 -10.18 -8.46
CA ARG A 182 8.46 -11.44 -8.81
C ARG A 182 7.90 -12.59 -7.97
N ILE A 183 7.74 -13.74 -8.58
CA ILE A 183 7.38 -14.98 -7.91
C ILE A 183 8.64 -15.84 -7.77
N VAL A 184 8.85 -16.42 -6.58
CA VAL A 184 9.89 -17.42 -6.36
C VAL A 184 9.19 -18.72 -5.98
N LEU A 185 9.27 -19.73 -6.85
CA LEU A 185 8.66 -21.04 -6.66
C LEU A 185 9.71 -22.03 -6.17
N LEU A 186 9.48 -22.62 -5.01
CA LEU A 186 10.30 -23.64 -4.37
C LEU A 186 9.54 -24.96 -4.44
N SER A 187 9.98 -25.90 -5.28
CA SER A 187 9.31 -27.19 -5.51
C SER A 187 10.32 -28.25 -5.93
N ASP A 188 9.97 -29.52 -5.90
CA ASP A 188 10.77 -30.62 -6.44
C ASP A 188 10.37 -31.04 -7.88
N GLY A 189 9.38 -30.36 -8.47
CA GLY A 189 9.12 -30.35 -9.92
C GLY A 189 8.04 -31.31 -10.43
N GLY A 190 7.34 -32.03 -9.55
CA GLY A 190 6.20 -32.86 -9.94
C GLY A 190 4.87 -32.11 -9.82
N GLU A 191 4.09 -32.02 -10.90
CA GLU A 191 2.69 -31.55 -10.85
C GLU A 191 1.76 -32.76 -11.04
N ASN A 192 0.73 -32.86 -10.20
CA ASN A 192 -0.27 -33.95 -10.30
C ASN A 192 -1.72 -33.43 -10.28
N LYS A 193 -1.91 -32.12 -10.10
CA LYS A 193 -3.20 -31.44 -10.18
C LYS A 193 -3.00 -30.11 -10.91
N PRO A 194 -3.65 -29.86 -12.06
CA PRO A 194 -4.35 -30.82 -12.92
C PRO A 194 -3.41 -31.88 -13.50
N THR A 195 -3.97 -32.92 -14.13
CA THR A 195 -3.17 -33.96 -14.82
C THR A 195 -2.52 -33.42 -16.10
N ASP A 196 -3.07 -32.36 -16.70
CA ASP A 196 -2.49 -31.65 -17.83
C ASP A 196 -1.90 -30.30 -17.38
N PRO A 197 -0.57 -30.12 -17.38
CA PRO A 197 0.08 -28.84 -17.07
C PRO A 197 -0.32 -27.68 -18.00
N SER A 198 -0.97 -27.98 -19.13
CA SER A 198 -1.50 -27.00 -20.09
C SER A 198 -2.99 -26.72 -19.91
N ASP A 199 -3.63 -27.23 -18.84
CA ASP A 199 -5.06 -26.96 -18.61
C ASP A 199 -5.32 -25.44 -18.61
N PRO A 200 -6.34 -24.95 -19.34
CA PRO A 200 -6.68 -23.54 -19.40
C PRO A 200 -7.08 -22.91 -18.05
N HIS A 201 -7.47 -23.69 -17.06
CA HIS A 201 -8.00 -23.20 -15.79
C HIS A 201 -6.95 -23.22 -14.67
N ASP A 202 -6.20 -24.31 -14.56
CA ASP A 202 -5.35 -24.61 -13.40
C ASP A 202 -3.96 -25.16 -13.76
N GLY A 203 -3.60 -25.24 -15.05
CA GLY A 203 -2.29 -25.75 -15.48
C GLY A 203 -1.12 -24.80 -15.22
N ALA A 204 0.05 -25.34 -14.81
CA ALA A 204 1.25 -24.54 -14.55
C ALA A 204 1.74 -23.74 -15.77
N PHE A 205 1.65 -24.28 -17.00
CA PHE A 205 2.07 -23.55 -18.20
C PHE A 205 1.13 -22.41 -18.55
N THR A 206 -0.16 -22.57 -18.26
CA THR A 206 -1.16 -21.51 -18.40
C THR A 206 -0.87 -20.39 -17.40
N ALA A 207 -0.65 -20.73 -16.13
CA ALA A 207 -0.33 -19.77 -15.09
C ALA A 207 1.00 -19.03 -15.37
N ALA A 208 2.01 -19.75 -15.87
CA ALA A 208 3.29 -19.15 -16.26
C ALA A 208 3.16 -18.17 -17.43
N ARG A 209 2.29 -18.46 -18.40
CA ARG A 209 1.99 -17.55 -19.51
C ARG A 209 1.29 -16.29 -19.02
N LEU A 210 0.29 -16.44 -18.13
CA LEU A 210 -0.36 -15.29 -17.52
C LEU A 210 0.61 -14.42 -16.72
N ALA A 211 1.49 -15.03 -15.93
CA ALA A 211 2.52 -14.31 -15.18
C ALA A 211 3.43 -13.49 -16.10
N LYS A 212 3.84 -14.07 -17.24
CA LYS A 212 4.62 -13.37 -18.27
C LYS A 212 3.84 -12.19 -18.86
N ASP A 213 2.56 -12.36 -19.18
CA ASP A 213 1.72 -11.31 -19.75
C ASP A 213 1.48 -10.16 -18.76
N GLN A 214 1.46 -10.46 -17.45
CA GLN A 214 1.38 -9.47 -16.37
C GLN A 214 2.74 -8.85 -16.01
N GLY A 215 3.84 -9.26 -16.67
CA GLY A 215 5.18 -8.75 -16.39
C GLY A 215 5.73 -9.20 -15.04
N VAL A 216 5.28 -10.34 -14.50
CA VAL A 216 5.72 -10.93 -13.22
C VAL A 216 6.61 -12.14 -13.53
N PRO A 217 7.95 -12.02 -13.46
CA PRO A 217 8.83 -13.15 -13.69
C PRO A 217 8.68 -14.20 -12.59
N ILE A 218 8.76 -15.47 -12.97
CA ILE A 218 8.81 -16.62 -12.04
C ILE A 218 10.24 -17.16 -12.00
N SER A 219 10.84 -17.19 -10.82
CA SER A 219 12.11 -17.84 -10.56
C SER A 219 11.84 -19.16 -9.85
N THR A 220 12.23 -20.27 -10.46
CA THR A 220 12.03 -21.60 -9.88
C THR A 220 13.32 -22.08 -9.20
N ILE A 221 13.18 -22.63 -8.01
CA ILE A 221 14.24 -23.29 -7.24
C ILE A 221 13.79 -24.74 -7.06
N SER A 222 14.53 -25.64 -7.70
CA SER A 222 14.26 -27.07 -7.60
C SER A 222 14.97 -27.67 -6.38
N PHE A 223 14.24 -28.42 -5.56
CA PHE A 223 14.79 -29.17 -4.44
C PHE A 223 14.83 -30.66 -4.77
N GLY A 224 16.00 -31.26 -4.64
CA GLY A 224 16.20 -32.68 -4.85
C GLY A 224 17.54 -33.01 -5.47
N THR A 225 17.92 -34.27 -5.37
CA THR A 225 19.13 -34.83 -5.98
C THR A 225 18.75 -35.82 -7.07
N LYS A 226 19.70 -36.13 -7.97
CA LYS A 226 19.46 -37.06 -9.10
C LYS A 226 19.02 -38.47 -8.69
N GLY A 227 19.19 -38.86 -7.42
CA GLY A 227 18.84 -40.20 -6.91
C GLY A 227 18.02 -40.17 -5.62
N GLY A 228 17.34 -39.05 -5.34
CA GLY A 228 16.49 -38.95 -4.15
C GLY A 228 15.20 -39.77 -4.30
N GLU A 229 14.98 -40.69 -3.38
CA GLU A 229 13.75 -41.49 -3.26
C GLU A 229 12.89 -40.97 -2.10
N ILE A 230 11.58 -41.23 -2.15
CA ILE A 230 10.63 -40.83 -1.12
C ILE A 230 10.12 -42.10 -0.46
N GLU A 231 10.37 -42.27 0.84
CA GLU A 231 9.82 -43.39 1.59
C GLU A 231 8.42 -43.02 2.11
N MET A 232 7.39 -43.70 1.59
CA MET A 232 6.00 -43.59 2.04
C MET A 232 5.50 -44.96 2.50
N ASP A 233 4.99 -45.04 3.73
CA ASP A 233 4.35 -46.27 4.27
C ASP A 233 5.21 -47.54 4.14
N GLY A 234 6.54 -47.40 4.26
CA GLY A 234 7.49 -48.52 4.17
C GLY A 234 7.78 -49.01 2.75
N GLN A 235 7.36 -48.26 1.73
CA GLN A 235 7.76 -48.47 0.35
C GLN A 235 8.60 -47.28 -0.15
N ARG A 236 9.65 -47.61 -0.90
CA ARG A 236 10.56 -46.67 -1.56
C ARG A 236 10.07 -46.37 -2.97
#